data_AF-A0AAU2HVF9-F1
#
_entry.id   AF-A0AAU2HVF9-F1
#
_cell.length_a   1.000
_cell.length_b   1.000
_cell.length_c   1.000
_cell.angle_alpha   90.00
_cell.angle_beta   90.00
_cell.angle_gamma   90.00
#
_symmetry.space_group_name_H-M   'P 1'
#
loop_
_entity.id
_entity.type
_entity.pdbx_description
1 polymer ?
#
loop_
_entity_poly.entity_id
_entity_poly.type
_entity_poly.pdbx_seq_one_letter_code
_entity_poly.pdbx_strand_id
1 'polypeptide(L)'
;MRGGLDDALAMALTSSLHIKDGIPLEGSWDNYFYTRQWNTPPELRVVVMPSTSDKLSGAGELGVAPVFATIACAYARATGTMSKITPDDEITTIEGLPATVGKDLHPMQEAWLDLDVAQCGHCQPGQIMAAVAKVRQAAADGREIEDRDLDEIRNICRCGTYTRIREAIKAGAENM
;
A
#
# COMPACT_ATOMS: atom_id res chain seq x y z
N MET A 1 -18.87 -10.46 -13.41
CA MET A 1 -18.21 -10.06 -12.15
C MET A 1 -17.28 -11.13 -11.54
N ARG A 2 -17.25 -12.39 -12.00
CA ARG A 2 -16.25 -13.37 -11.52
C ARG A 2 -14.84 -13.13 -12.05
N GLY A 3 -14.69 -12.83 -13.34
CA GLY A 3 -13.36 -12.64 -13.97
C GLY A 3 -12.43 -11.66 -13.25
N GLY A 4 -12.92 -10.48 -12.84
CA GLY A 4 -12.08 -9.52 -12.09
C GLY A 4 -11.71 -9.98 -10.67
N LEU A 5 -12.58 -10.75 -10.01
CA LEU A 5 -12.30 -11.35 -8.71
C LEU A 5 -11.31 -12.52 -8.85
N ASP A 6 -11.49 -13.33 -9.88
CA ASP A 6 -10.65 -14.49 -10.19
C ASP A 6 -9.24 -14.03 -10.58
N ASP A 7 -9.12 -12.99 -11.41
CA ASP A 7 -7.85 -12.35 -11.79
C ASP A 7 -7.16 -11.72 -10.58
N ALA A 8 -7.90 -11.03 -9.70
CA ALA A 8 -7.35 -10.44 -8.47
C ALA A 8 -6.86 -11.52 -7.49
N LEU A 9 -7.63 -12.61 -7.30
CA LEU A 9 -7.23 -13.74 -6.47
C LEU A 9 -6.01 -14.46 -7.05
N ALA A 10 -6.01 -14.72 -8.36
CA ALA A 10 -4.89 -15.34 -9.05
C ALA A 10 -3.64 -14.46 -8.92
N MET A 11 -3.74 -13.17 -9.20
CA MET A 11 -2.63 -12.23 -9.03
C MET A 11 -2.14 -12.19 -7.59
N ALA A 12 -3.02 -12.15 -6.59
CA ALA A 12 -2.59 -12.05 -5.21
C ALA A 12 -1.95 -13.34 -4.67
N LEU A 13 -2.37 -14.51 -5.18
CA LEU A 13 -1.82 -15.81 -4.80
C LEU A 13 -0.58 -16.22 -5.59
N THR A 14 -0.41 -15.73 -6.82
CA THR A 14 0.72 -16.12 -7.70
C THR A 14 1.70 -14.98 -7.97
N SER A 15 1.37 -13.74 -7.63
CA SER A 15 2.25 -12.58 -7.72
C SER A 15 2.72 -12.22 -6.31
N SER A 16 3.64 -13.02 -5.78
CA SER A 16 4.25 -12.77 -4.48
C SER A 16 5.76 -12.94 -4.60
N LEU A 17 6.50 -12.15 -3.82
CA LEU A 17 7.94 -12.33 -3.67
C LEU A 17 8.16 -13.65 -2.91
N HIS A 18 8.62 -14.69 -3.60
CA HIS A 18 8.82 -16.00 -3.00
C HIS A 18 10.08 -15.94 -2.13
N ILE A 19 9.97 -16.25 -0.83
CA ILE A 19 11.16 -16.41 0.01
C ILE A 19 11.54 -17.89 0.01
N LYS A 20 12.77 -18.19 -0.44
CA LYS A 20 13.34 -19.54 -0.39
C LYS A 20 14.61 -19.49 0.45
N ASP A 21 14.66 -20.31 1.50
CA ASP A 21 15.80 -20.39 2.44
C ASP A 21 16.19 -19.03 3.06
N GLY A 22 15.18 -18.20 3.35
CA GLY A 22 15.38 -16.86 3.93
C GLY A 22 15.84 -15.80 2.92
N ILE A 23 15.96 -16.14 1.64
CA ILE A 23 16.35 -15.22 0.58
C ILE A 23 15.12 -14.86 -0.27
N PRO A 24 14.84 -13.57 -0.50
CA PRO A 24 13.80 -13.15 -1.41
C PRO A 24 14.19 -13.51 -2.86
N LEU A 25 13.40 -14.34 -3.54
CA LEU A 25 13.51 -14.58 -4.97
C LEU A 25 12.99 -13.35 -5.72
N GLU A 26 13.80 -12.84 -6.63
CA GLU A 26 13.53 -11.63 -7.40
C GLU A 26 12.16 -11.70 -8.11
N GLY A 27 11.33 -10.67 -7.93
CA GLY A 27 10.06 -10.53 -8.64
C GLY A 27 10.26 -10.04 -10.08
N SER A 28 10.79 -10.91 -10.95
CA SER A 28 10.84 -10.67 -12.41
C SER A 28 9.47 -10.92 -13.08
N TRP A 29 9.20 -10.26 -14.20
CA TRP A 29 8.07 -10.58 -15.10
C TRP A 29 8.14 -12.01 -15.64
N ASP A 30 9.33 -12.61 -15.67
CA ASP A 30 9.52 -14.01 -16.06
C ASP A 30 9.05 -14.99 -14.96
N ASN A 31 8.89 -14.52 -13.71
CA ASN A 31 8.33 -15.29 -12.60
C ASN A 31 6.81 -15.10 -12.45
N TYR A 32 6.20 -14.19 -13.22
CA TYR A 32 4.76 -14.15 -13.38
C TYR A 32 4.32 -15.35 -14.22
N PHE A 33 3.80 -16.40 -13.59
CA PHE A 33 2.97 -17.34 -14.33
C PHE A 33 1.79 -16.55 -14.92
N TYR A 34 1.57 -16.65 -16.24
CA TYR A 34 0.34 -16.14 -16.87
C TYR A 34 -0.85 -16.52 -15.98
N THR A 35 -1.49 -15.53 -15.36
CA THR A 35 -2.60 -15.76 -14.46
C THR A 35 -3.71 -16.44 -15.26
N ARG A 36 -4.04 -17.67 -14.86
CA ARG A 36 -5.11 -18.45 -15.46
C ARG A 36 -6.21 -18.60 -14.43
N GLN A 37 -7.46 -18.66 -14.89
CA GLN A 37 -8.63 -18.84 -14.01
C GLN A 37 -8.54 -20.09 -13.13
N TRP A 38 -7.69 -21.07 -13.47
CA TRP A 38 -7.48 -22.29 -12.68
C TRP A 38 -6.60 -22.08 -11.44
N ASN A 39 -5.97 -20.90 -11.31
CA ASN A 39 -5.22 -20.51 -10.11
C ASN A 39 -6.15 -19.96 -9.01
N THR A 40 -7.41 -19.71 -9.33
CA THR A 40 -8.43 -19.32 -8.36
C THR A 40 -8.88 -20.56 -7.58
N PRO A 41 -9.04 -20.49 -6.25
CA PRO A 41 -9.56 -21.61 -5.48
C PRO A 41 -10.89 -22.13 -6.06
N PRO A 42 -11.05 -23.46 -6.21
CA PRO A 42 -12.25 -24.04 -6.82
C PRO A 42 -13.50 -23.76 -5.97
N GLU A 43 -13.32 -23.57 -4.66
CA GLU A 43 -14.37 -23.16 -3.73
C GLU A 43 -14.01 -21.80 -3.12
N LEU A 44 -14.87 -20.83 -3.38
CA LEU A 44 -14.77 -19.48 -2.84
C LEU A 44 -16.07 -19.11 -2.15
N ARG A 45 -15.99 -18.78 -0.86
CA ARG A 45 -17.12 -18.23 -0.10
C ARG A 45 -16.93 -16.72 0.04
N VAL A 46 -17.74 -15.96 -0.69
CA VAL A 46 -17.79 -14.51 -0.56
C VAL A 46 -18.81 -14.15 0.52
N VAL A 47 -18.37 -13.45 1.56
CA VAL A 47 -19.26 -12.91 2.60
C VAL A 47 -19.39 -11.42 2.35
N VAL A 48 -20.55 -11.01 1.86
CA VAL A 48 -20.87 -9.59 1.68
C VAL A 48 -21.38 -9.05 3.01
N MET A 49 -20.64 -8.12 3.59
CA MET A 49 -21.06 -7.44 4.81
C MET A 49 -22.02 -6.29 4.46
N PRO A 50 -23.09 -6.09 5.23
CA PRO A 50 -23.95 -4.92 5.05
C PRO A 50 -23.15 -3.64 5.30
N SER A 51 -23.42 -2.61 4.50
CA SER A 51 -22.77 -1.32 4.68
C SER A 51 -23.07 -0.77 6.07
N THR A 52 -22.04 -0.25 6.74
CA THR A 52 -22.19 0.47 8.02
C THR A 52 -22.47 1.95 7.82
N SER A 53 -22.52 2.42 6.56
CA SER A 53 -22.84 3.80 6.21
C SER A 53 -23.68 3.90 4.95
N ASP A 54 -24.57 4.89 4.91
CA ASP A 54 -25.32 5.36 3.76
C ASP A 54 -24.49 6.28 2.84
N LYS A 55 -23.30 6.71 3.30
CA LYS A 55 -22.35 7.49 2.50
C LYS A 55 -21.48 6.54 1.67
N LEU A 56 -21.49 6.74 0.36
CA LEU A 56 -20.52 6.12 -0.54
C LEU A 56 -19.11 6.60 -0.17
N SER A 57 -18.27 5.72 0.37
CA SER A 57 -16.84 5.96 0.56
C SER A 57 -16.03 5.15 -0.45
N GLY A 58 -15.11 5.83 -1.14
CA GLY A 58 -14.11 5.21 -2.02
C GLY A 58 -14.58 4.88 -3.44
N ALA A 59 -14.21 5.74 -4.39
CA ALA A 59 -14.10 5.36 -5.80
C ALA A 59 -12.68 4.82 -6.05
N GLY A 60 -12.40 3.61 -5.54
CA GLY A 60 -11.19 2.86 -5.88
C GLY A 60 -11.59 1.63 -6.68
N GLU A 61 -11.22 1.57 -7.96
CA GLU A 61 -11.56 0.44 -8.82
C GLU A 61 -11.18 -0.92 -8.19
N LEU A 62 -12.14 -1.83 -8.31
CA LEU A 62 -12.21 -3.17 -7.74
C LEU A 62 -10.93 -3.98 -7.99
N GLY A 63 -10.31 -4.47 -6.91
CA GLY A 63 -9.56 -5.73 -6.98
C GLY A 63 -8.30 -5.82 -6.13
N VAL A 64 -7.41 -4.83 -6.17
CA VAL A 64 -6.05 -5.05 -5.62
C VAL A 64 -5.95 -4.65 -4.14
N ALA A 65 -6.32 -3.42 -3.78
CA ALA A 65 -6.25 -2.95 -2.39
C ALA A 65 -7.16 -3.73 -1.41
N PRO A 66 -8.42 -4.08 -1.75
CA PRO A 66 -9.29 -4.87 -0.86
C PRO A 66 -8.78 -6.30 -0.65
N VAL A 67 -8.18 -6.90 -1.67
CA VAL A 67 -7.65 -8.27 -1.62
C VAL A 67 -6.32 -8.31 -0.86
N PHE A 68 -5.48 -7.28 -0.98
CA PHE A 68 -4.27 -7.16 -0.17
C PHE A 68 -4.59 -7.04 1.33
N ALA A 69 -5.58 -6.21 1.69
CA ALA A 69 -6.09 -6.12 3.06
C ALA A 69 -6.68 -7.46 3.54
N THR A 70 -7.40 -8.18 2.68
CA THR A 70 -7.97 -9.50 3.00
C THR A 70 -6.87 -10.54 3.25
N ILE A 71 -5.80 -10.55 2.46
CA ILE A 71 -4.66 -11.46 2.62
C ILE A 71 -3.83 -11.10 3.84
N ALA A 72 -3.59 -9.81 4.10
CA ALA A 72 -2.93 -9.36 5.33
C ALA A 72 -3.70 -9.82 6.58
N CYS A 73 -5.03 -9.66 6.59
CA CYS A 73 -5.89 -10.15 7.66
C CYS A 73 -5.91 -11.69 7.78
N ALA A 74 -5.91 -12.42 6.65
CA ALA A 74 -5.87 -13.88 6.65
C ALA A 74 -4.51 -14.40 7.17
N TYR A 75 -3.41 -13.80 6.71
CA TYR A 75 -2.05 -14.09 7.17
C TYR A 75 -1.90 -13.78 8.66
N ALA A 76 -2.39 -12.64 9.12
CA ALA A 76 -2.40 -12.26 10.53
C ALA A 76 -3.14 -13.26 11.42
N ARG A 77 -4.31 -13.75 10.98
CA ARG A 77 -5.06 -14.79 11.69
C ARG A 77 -4.34 -16.13 11.70
N ALA A 78 -3.68 -16.49 10.60
CA ALA A 78 -2.98 -17.77 10.47
C ALA A 78 -1.65 -17.80 11.26
N THR A 79 -0.96 -16.65 11.36
CA THR A 79 0.41 -16.57 11.92
C THR A 79 0.47 -15.90 13.29
N GLY A 80 -0.57 -15.18 13.70
CA GLY A 80 -0.61 -14.42 14.96
C GLY A 80 0.37 -13.24 15.00
N THR A 81 0.96 -12.86 13.87
CA THR A 81 2.11 -11.94 13.80
C THR A 81 1.77 -10.54 13.30
N MET A 82 0.60 -10.01 13.64
CA MET A 82 0.34 -8.57 13.52
C MET A 82 0.69 -7.87 14.83
N SER A 83 1.28 -6.68 14.72
CA SER A 83 1.29 -5.69 15.81
C SER A 83 -0.12 -5.62 16.39
N LYS A 84 -0.27 -5.90 17.69
CA LYS A 84 -1.57 -5.86 18.33
C LYS A 84 -2.04 -4.41 18.38
N ILE A 85 -2.90 -4.02 17.46
CA ILE A 85 -3.65 -2.77 17.56
C ILE A 85 -4.54 -2.88 18.79
N THR A 86 -4.40 -1.94 19.70
CA THR A 86 -5.18 -1.79 20.92
C THR A 86 -6.22 -0.67 20.74
N PRO A 87 -7.28 -0.61 21.57
CA PRO A 87 -8.24 0.48 21.52
C PRO A 87 -7.64 1.87 21.76
N ASP A 88 -6.45 1.94 22.37
CA ASP A 88 -5.76 3.18 22.68
C ASP A 88 -4.83 3.66 21.53
N ASP A 89 -4.66 2.85 20.48
CA ASP A 89 -3.82 3.22 19.35
C ASP A 89 -4.54 4.19 18.41
N GLU A 90 -3.88 5.30 18.08
CA GLU A 90 -4.37 6.25 17.09
C GLU A 90 -3.96 5.82 15.67
N ILE A 91 -4.94 5.66 14.79
CA ILE A 91 -4.73 5.24 13.40
C ILE A 91 -4.97 6.43 12.46
N THR A 92 -3.93 6.85 11.76
CA THR A 92 -4.00 7.86 10.70
C THR A 92 -3.93 7.21 9.33
N THR A 93 -4.86 7.56 8.44
CA THR A 93 -4.83 7.20 7.00
C THR A 93 -4.44 8.41 6.15
N ILE A 94 -4.36 8.23 4.82
CA ILE A 94 -4.00 9.29 3.88
C ILE A 94 -4.91 10.53 4.00
N GLU A 95 -6.20 10.31 4.28
CA GLU A 95 -7.20 11.35 4.46
C GLU A 95 -7.07 12.10 5.80
N GLY A 96 -6.38 11.51 6.77
CA GLY A 96 -6.10 12.10 8.07
C GLY A 96 -4.78 12.87 8.14
N LEU A 97 -3.94 12.82 7.10
CA LEU A 97 -2.72 13.64 7.03
C LEU A 97 -3.02 15.15 6.98
N PRO A 98 -3.91 15.65 6.10
CA PRO A 98 -4.53 16.93 6.36
C PRO A 98 -5.47 16.70 7.53
N ALA A 99 -5.28 17.43 8.64
CA ALA A 99 -6.04 17.19 9.87
C ALA A 99 -7.56 17.48 9.77
N THR A 100 -8.12 17.61 8.56
CA THR A 100 -9.50 17.35 8.08
C THR A 100 -9.68 17.95 6.66
N VAL A 101 -10.75 17.57 5.95
CA VAL A 101 -11.20 18.25 4.72
C VAL A 101 -11.34 19.76 4.99
N GLY A 102 -10.66 20.60 4.19
CA GLY A 102 -10.69 22.07 4.33
C GLY A 102 -9.51 22.66 5.10
N LYS A 103 -8.50 21.87 5.47
CA LYS A 103 -7.18 22.35 5.89
C LYS A 103 -6.17 22.23 4.75
N ASP A 104 -5.04 22.92 4.92
CA ASP A 104 -3.90 22.81 4.02
C ASP A 104 -3.43 21.35 3.96
N LEU A 105 -2.90 20.98 2.79
CA LEU A 105 -2.41 19.64 2.56
C LEU A 105 -1.19 19.38 3.45
N HIS A 106 -0.97 18.12 3.81
CA HIS A 106 0.26 17.76 4.48
C HIS A 106 1.45 17.99 3.51
N PRO A 107 2.63 18.48 3.97
CA PRO A 107 3.76 18.80 3.09
C PRO A 107 4.15 17.65 2.14
N MET A 108 4.08 16.40 2.63
CA MET A 108 4.29 15.21 1.80
C MET A 108 3.27 15.07 0.65
N GLN A 109 2.00 15.43 0.86
CA GLN A 109 0.98 15.42 -0.18
C GLN A 109 1.20 16.56 -1.19
N GLU A 110 1.61 17.74 -0.72
CA GLU A 110 1.96 18.88 -1.58
C GLU A 110 3.13 18.53 -2.50
N ALA A 111 4.22 18.00 -1.95
CA ALA A 111 5.37 17.55 -2.74
C ALA A 111 5.00 16.51 -3.80
N TRP A 112 4.03 15.62 -3.50
CA TRP A 112 3.51 14.64 -4.46
C TRP A 112 2.78 15.28 -5.64
N LEU A 113 2.06 16.38 -5.40
CA LEU A 113 1.37 17.16 -6.42
C LEU A 113 2.35 17.99 -7.23
N ASP A 114 3.24 18.72 -6.56
CA ASP A 114 4.19 19.65 -7.19
C ASP A 114 5.14 18.92 -8.16
N LEU A 115 5.53 17.69 -7.82
CA LEU A 115 6.44 16.87 -8.63
C LEU A 115 5.72 15.91 -9.58
N ASP A 116 4.39 16.00 -9.73
CA ASP A 116 3.58 15.17 -10.62
C ASP A 116 3.95 13.67 -10.51
N VAL A 117 3.95 13.19 -9.27
CA VAL A 117 4.41 11.82 -8.93
C VAL A 117 3.38 10.77 -9.38
N ALA A 118 2.10 11.11 -9.27
CA ALA A 118 0.99 10.21 -9.51
C ALA A 118 0.69 10.08 -11.01
N GLN A 119 0.85 8.86 -11.56
CA GLN A 119 0.24 8.50 -12.84
C GLN A 119 -1.15 7.89 -12.62
N CYS A 120 -1.24 6.57 -12.44
CA CYS A 120 -2.53 5.90 -12.19
C CYS A 120 -3.09 6.15 -10.78
N GLY A 121 -2.33 6.76 -9.88
CA GLY A 121 -2.75 7.09 -8.51
C GLY A 121 -2.84 5.90 -7.53
N HIS A 122 -2.94 4.66 -8.01
CA HIS A 122 -3.32 3.52 -7.16
C HIS A 122 -2.39 3.25 -5.97
N CYS A 123 -1.08 3.28 -6.19
CA CYS A 123 -0.10 3.03 -5.13
C CYS A 123 0.15 4.25 -4.23
N GLN A 124 -0.28 5.44 -4.65
CA GLN A 124 0.21 6.71 -4.10
C GLN A 124 -0.20 6.93 -2.63
N PRO A 125 -1.43 6.60 -2.19
CA PRO A 125 -1.77 6.69 -0.77
C PRO A 125 -0.83 5.88 0.14
N GLY A 126 -0.54 4.63 -0.25
CA GLY A 126 0.37 3.77 0.51
C GLY A 126 1.81 4.27 0.49
N GLN A 127 2.28 4.80 -0.64
CA GLN A 127 3.61 5.40 -0.77
C GLN A 127 3.76 6.62 0.14
N ILE A 128 2.77 7.53 0.14
CA ILE A 128 2.79 8.74 0.97
C ILE A 128 2.79 8.37 2.47
N MET A 129 1.94 7.42 2.89
CA MET A 129 1.91 7.00 4.30
C MET A 129 3.22 6.34 4.74
N ALA A 130 3.83 5.50 3.90
CA ALA A 130 5.12 4.89 4.19
C ALA A 130 6.24 5.94 4.26
N ALA A 131 6.23 6.93 3.36
CA ALA A 131 7.15 8.05 3.38
C ALA A 131 7.04 8.87 4.67
N VAL A 132 5.83 9.27 5.06
CA VAL A 132 5.60 10.01 6.31
C VAL A 132 6.10 9.21 7.52
N ALA A 133 5.83 7.90 7.57
CA ALA A 133 6.32 7.04 8.63
C ALA A 133 7.86 7.00 8.68
N LYS A 134 8.52 6.90 7.52
CA LYS A 134 9.98 6.87 7.44
C LYS A 134 10.62 8.20 7.84
N VAL A 135 10.06 9.32 7.41
CA VAL A 135 10.54 10.66 7.81
C VAL A 135 10.41 10.85 9.32
N ARG A 136 9.27 10.47 9.91
CA ARG A 136 9.08 10.50 11.37
C ARG A 136 10.05 9.58 12.11
N GLN A 137 10.32 8.40 11.57
CA GLN A 137 11.30 7.46 12.14
C GLN A 137 12.71 8.06 12.15
N ALA A 138 13.16 8.63 11.03
CA ALA A 138 14.46 9.30 10.96
C ALA A 138 14.54 10.48 11.95
N ALA A 139 13.50 11.31 12.02
CA ALA A 139 13.44 12.44 12.96
C ALA A 139 13.48 11.97 14.43
N ALA A 140 12.80 10.87 14.77
CA ALA A 140 12.86 10.27 16.10
C ALA A 140 14.27 9.76 16.47
N ASP A 141 15.04 9.31 15.47
CA ASP A 141 16.46 8.95 15.60
C ASP A 141 17.39 10.18 15.63
N GLY A 142 16.86 11.41 15.54
CA GLY A 142 17.62 12.66 15.57
C GLY A 142 18.37 12.98 14.28
N ARG A 143 17.89 12.48 13.14
CA ARG A 143 18.52 12.63 11.82
C ARG A 143 17.49 12.95 10.73
N GLU A 144 17.98 13.42 9.59
CA GLU A 144 17.17 13.58 8.39
C GLU A 144 16.98 12.24 7.67
N ILE A 145 15.98 12.20 6.78
CA ILE A 145 15.72 11.06 5.91
C ILE A 145 16.85 10.91 4.88
N GLU A 146 17.35 9.69 4.69
CA GLU A 146 18.42 9.39 3.75
C GLU A 146 17.96 8.37 2.70
N ASP A 147 18.69 8.23 1.60
CA ASP A 147 18.34 7.29 0.52
C ASP A 147 18.18 5.84 1.02
N ARG A 148 18.96 5.44 2.03
CA ARG A 148 18.84 4.10 2.65
C ARG A 148 17.47 3.85 3.28
N ASP A 149 16.82 4.89 3.81
CA ASP A 149 15.49 4.77 4.40
C ASP A 149 14.43 4.60 3.31
N LEU A 150 14.63 5.27 2.18
CA LEU A 150 13.75 5.16 1.02
C LEU A 150 13.83 3.76 0.41
N ASP A 151 15.00 3.13 0.43
CA ASP A 151 15.22 1.77 -0.07
C ASP A 151 14.50 0.70 0.78
N GLU A 152 14.11 1.04 2.01
CA GLU A 152 13.31 0.18 2.88
C GLU A 152 11.80 0.26 2.57
N ILE A 153 11.34 1.24 1.78
CA ILE A 153 9.93 1.36 1.37
C ILE A 153 9.58 0.21 0.41
N ARG A 154 8.64 -0.64 0.83
CA ARG A 154 8.25 -1.86 0.09
C ARG A 154 7.05 -1.68 -0.82
N ASN A 155 6.51 -0.46 -0.90
CA ASN A 155 5.37 -0.15 -1.76
C ASN A 155 5.80 -0.19 -3.24
N ILE A 156 5.03 -0.89 -4.06
CA ILE A 156 5.31 -1.06 -5.50
C ILE A 156 4.55 0.01 -6.30
N CYS A 157 5.25 0.69 -7.19
CA CYS A 157 4.68 1.57 -8.21
C CYS A 157 4.83 0.94 -9.61
N ARG A 158 3.74 0.47 -10.19
CA ARG A 158 3.79 -0.16 -11.52
C ARG A 158 4.02 0.84 -12.66
N CYS A 159 3.63 2.09 -12.45
CA CYS A 159 3.89 3.21 -13.37
C CYS A 159 5.36 3.63 -13.42
N GLY A 160 6.20 3.15 -12.49
CA GLY A 160 7.64 3.40 -12.51
C GLY A 160 8.06 4.80 -12.10
N THR A 161 7.24 5.55 -11.35
CA THR A 161 7.57 6.93 -10.94
C THR A 161 8.53 7.01 -9.75
N TYR A 162 9.35 5.99 -9.51
CA TYR A 162 10.22 5.87 -8.34
C TYR A 162 11.20 7.03 -8.16
N THR A 163 11.74 7.59 -9.24
CA THR A 163 12.60 8.77 -9.16
C THR A 163 11.84 9.97 -8.57
N ARG A 164 10.64 10.25 -9.09
CA ARG A 164 9.77 11.33 -8.59
C ARG A 164 9.28 11.06 -7.18
N ILE A 165 9.01 9.80 -6.83
CA ILE A 165 8.68 9.39 -5.45
C ILE A 165 9.84 9.78 -4.53
N ARG A 166 11.07 9.39 -4.84
CA ARG A 166 12.24 9.72 -3.99
C ARG A 166 12.46 11.23 -3.86
N GLU A 167 12.31 11.97 -4.96
CA GLU A 167 12.39 13.43 -4.96
C GLU A 167 11.30 14.05 -4.08
N ALA A 168 10.05 13.58 -4.20
CA ALA A 168 8.93 14.08 -3.40
C ALA A 168 9.05 13.77 -1.92
N ILE A 169 9.64 12.62 -1.55
CA ILE A 169 9.89 12.32 -0.14
C ILE A 169 10.88 13.31 0.47
N LYS A 170 11.96 13.63 -0.25
CA LYS A 170 12.96 14.60 0.22
C LYS A 170 12.35 16.00 0.33
N ALA A 171 11.68 16.47 -0.73
CA ALA A 171 11.03 17.79 -0.73
C ALA A 171 9.93 17.91 0.34
N GLY A 172 9.15 16.84 0.54
CA GLY A 172 8.14 16.79 1.59
C GLY A 172 8.77 16.82 2.99
N ALA A 173 9.88 16.11 3.19
CA ALA A 173 10.57 16.03 4.48
C ALA A 173 11.18 17.37 4.91
N GLU A 174 11.65 18.21 3.98
CA GLU A 174 12.19 19.56 4.28
C GLU A 174 11.17 20.47 4.96
N ASN A 175 9.87 20.18 4.80
CA ASN A 175 8.76 21.01 5.26
C ASN A 175 7.91 20.33 6.36
N MET A 176 8.35 19.18 6.89
CA MET A 176 7.68 18.40 7.95
C MET A 176 8.30 18.65 9.33
#